data_AF-A0A7C1ZMG8-F1
#
_entry.id   AF-A0A7C1ZMG8-F1
#
_cell.length_a   1.000
_cell.length_b   1.000
_cell.length_c   1.000
_cell.angle_alpha   90.00
_cell.angle_beta   90.00
_cell.angle_gamma   90.00
#
_symmetry.space_group_name_H-M   'P 1'
#
loop_
_entity.id
_entity.type
_entity.pdbx_description
1 polymer ?
#
loop_
_entity_poly.entity_id
_entity_poly.type
_entity_poly.pdbx_seq_one_letter_code
_entity_poly.pdbx_strand_id
1 'polypeptide(L)'
;MFKVRCRLPLYNFYVIWDYLFKGENMLEDIYKPLSYHILWPYGEIAFKRLLEKQTPEVIDFFNAHPEQAKQLLKICVSSPYLVNLLVKEPDLVNWLFLKEAILQKKTKDDFLKELRCFISQENFPKSLRDFKAREYLRLWARDVNRLCPLEENLAELSDLAEACLQACYEHALIILPFEIPPSTKFFILGLGKLGARELNFYSDIDLIYVYDVPFQIPLELHRSFIKLAETITKLLQDLSYGEEVFKVDLNLRPGGKESEIVQSTTAIEIFYETFGRASERLALLRARPVAGDIKRGEAFLNSLTPFIYRRYLDYSGIEEIRLLKKALDLKSSSQERFNIKLGKGG
;
A
#
# COMPACT_ATOMS: atom_id res chain seq x y z
N MET A 1 25.81 -38.40 14.84
CA MET A 1 26.55 -38.54 13.56
C MET A 1 25.58 -39.12 12.53
N PHE A 2 24.84 -38.31 11.78
CA PHE A 2 24.19 -38.73 10.52
C PHE A 2 23.93 -37.48 9.66
N LYS A 3 24.92 -37.16 8.83
CA LYS A 3 24.77 -36.35 7.62
C LYS A 3 24.46 -37.34 6.51
N VAL A 4 23.29 -37.26 5.89
CA VAL A 4 23.11 -37.80 4.54
C VAL A 4 22.59 -36.67 3.66
N ARG A 5 23.48 -36.27 2.75
CA ARG A 5 23.30 -35.25 1.71
C ARG A 5 22.26 -35.73 0.71
N CYS A 6 21.17 -34.99 0.51
CA CYS A 6 20.46 -35.03 -0.76
C CYS A 6 21.32 -34.33 -1.82
N ARG A 7 22.14 -35.10 -2.54
CA ARG A 7 22.66 -34.72 -3.85
C ARG A 7 21.59 -35.09 -4.87
N LEU A 8 20.75 -34.13 -5.26
CA LEU A 8 20.05 -34.23 -6.53
C LEU A 8 21.07 -33.90 -7.63
N PRO A 9 21.28 -34.77 -8.63
CA PRO A 9 22.25 -34.52 -9.68
C PRO A 9 21.72 -33.43 -10.62
N LEU A 10 22.51 -32.35 -10.77
CA LEU A 10 22.30 -31.21 -11.67
C LEU A 10 22.42 -31.55 -13.17
N TYR A 11 22.33 -32.82 -13.55
CA TYR A 11 22.49 -33.29 -14.93
C TYR A 11 21.35 -34.24 -15.25
N ASN A 12 20.24 -33.71 -15.77
CA ASN A 12 19.31 -34.42 -16.68
C ASN A 12 18.09 -33.61 -17.13
N PHE A 13 17.95 -32.34 -16.78
CA PHE A 13 16.80 -31.54 -17.24
C PHE A 13 16.85 -31.14 -18.72
N TYR A 14 18.01 -31.21 -19.38
CA TYR A 14 18.12 -30.94 -20.82
C TYR A 14 17.45 -32.01 -21.71
N VAL A 15 17.26 -33.24 -21.21
CA VAL A 15 16.76 -34.37 -22.05
C VAL A 15 15.24 -34.45 -22.11
N ILE A 16 14.52 -33.85 -21.16
CA ILE A 16 13.04 -33.80 -21.17
C ILE A 16 12.54 -32.65 -22.06
N TRP A 17 13.42 -31.69 -22.37
CA TRP A 17 13.11 -30.47 -23.10
C TRP A 17 12.85 -30.74 -24.60
N ASP A 18 13.67 -31.56 -25.24
CA ASP A 18 13.53 -31.94 -26.66
C ASP A 18 12.31 -32.84 -26.95
N TYR A 19 11.75 -33.50 -25.92
CA TYR A 19 10.75 -34.56 -26.11
C TYR A 19 9.30 -34.09 -25.95
N LEU A 20 9.05 -32.95 -25.30
CA LEU A 20 7.70 -32.48 -24.99
C LEU A 20 7.24 -31.27 -25.83
N PHE A 21 8.16 -30.51 -26.42
CA PHE A 21 7.83 -29.28 -27.16
C PHE A 21 8.46 -29.29 -28.56
N LYS A 22 7.93 -30.13 -29.46
CA LYS A 22 8.14 -30.00 -30.91
C LYS A 22 7.21 -28.94 -31.49
N GLY A 23 7.40 -27.71 -31.05
CA GLY A 23 6.66 -26.54 -31.52
C GLY A 23 7.29 -25.27 -30.97
N GLU A 24 7.86 -24.47 -31.88
CA GLU A 24 8.29 -23.08 -31.75
C GLU A 24 9.70 -22.81 -31.19
N ASN A 25 10.65 -22.67 -32.12
CA ASN A 25 12.01 -22.14 -31.89
C ASN A 25 12.06 -20.77 -31.17
N MET A 26 10.95 -20.01 -31.14
CA MET A 26 10.91 -18.65 -30.57
C MET A 26 11.08 -18.59 -29.05
N LEU A 27 10.68 -19.62 -28.31
CA LEU A 27 10.82 -19.63 -26.84
C LEU A 27 12.19 -20.15 -26.39
N GLU A 28 12.86 -20.95 -27.23
CA GLU A 28 14.20 -21.45 -26.94
C GLU A 28 15.21 -20.32 -26.72
N ASP A 29 15.09 -19.26 -27.53
CA ASP A 29 15.96 -18.09 -27.48
C ASP A 29 15.79 -17.28 -26.18
N ILE A 30 14.60 -17.29 -25.56
CA ILE A 30 14.36 -16.69 -24.23
C ILE A 30 14.86 -17.62 -23.11
N TYR A 31 14.57 -18.92 -23.21
CA TYR A 31 14.85 -19.88 -22.15
C TYR A 31 16.35 -20.16 -22.01
N LYS A 32 17.10 -20.23 -23.10
CA LYS A 32 18.51 -20.60 -23.08
C LYS A 32 19.37 -19.61 -22.27
N PRO A 33 19.29 -18.28 -22.46
CA PRO A 33 20.00 -17.32 -21.60
C PRO A 33 19.54 -17.35 -20.14
N LEU A 34 18.25 -17.60 -19.90
CA LEU A 34 17.68 -17.63 -18.54
C LEU A 34 18.02 -18.91 -17.78
N SER A 35 18.23 -20.03 -18.46
CA SER A 35 18.55 -21.33 -17.84
C SER A 35 19.84 -21.29 -17.00
N TYR A 36 20.74 -20.34 -17.29
CA TYR A 36 21.96 -20.10 -16.54
C TYR A 36 21.77 -19.13 -15.36
N HIS A 37 20.61 -18.50 -15.23
CA HIS A 37 20.30 -17.59 -14.13
C HIS A 37 20.01 -18.38 -12.85
N ILE A 38 20.58 -17.96 -11.72
CA ILE A 38 20.48 -18.68 -10.43
C ILE A 38 19.04 -18.90 -9.95
N LEU A 39 18.11 -18.03 -10.37
CA LEU A 39 16.70 -18.11 -10.00
C LEU A 39 15.86 -19.00 -10.92
N TRP A 40 16.40 -19.46 -12.06
CA TRP A 40 15.65 -20.25 -13.05
C TRP A 40 14.96 -21.48 -12.46
N PRO A 41 15.61 -22.32 -11.62
CA PRO A 41 14.96 -23.51 -11.06
C PRO A 41 13.73 -23.20 -10.20
N TYR A 42 13.61 -21.97 -9.68
CA TYR A 42 12.53 -21.55 -8.80
C TYR A 42 11.38 -20.86 -9.56
N GLY A 43 11.66 -20.34 -10.75
CA GLY A 43 10.72 -19.54 -11.54
C GLY A 43 10.30 -20.19 -12.85
N GLU A 44 10.98 -21.24 -13.30
CA GLU A 44 10.81 -21.83 -14.64
C GLU A 44 9.34 -22.14 -14.96
N ILE A 45 8.64 -22.87 -14.09
CA ILE A 45 7.24 -23.27 -14.34
C ILE A 45 6.33 -22.05 -14.46
N ALA A 46 6.49 -21.08 -13.55
CA ALA A 46 5.72 -19.85 -13.53
C ALA A 46 5.98 -18.99 -14.78
N PHE A 47 7.25 -18.88 -15.17
CA PHE A 47 7.71 -18.10 -16.32
C PHE A 47 7.24 -18.71 -17.63
N LYS A 48 7.35 -20.04 -17.79
CA LYS A 48 6.84 -20.77 -18.96
C LYS A 48 5.34 -20.57 -19.12
N ARG A 49 4.56 -20.85 -18.07
CA ARG A 49 3.10 -20.65 -18.04
C ARG A 49 2.71 -19.22 -18.38
N LEU A 50 3.52 -18.24 -17.99
CA LEU A 50 3.27 -16.85 -18.32
C LEU A 50 3.50 -16.56 -19.80
N LEU A 51 4.64 -17.00 -20.38
CA LEU A 51 4.98 -16.77 -21.78
C LEU A 51 4.00 -17.45 -22.74
N GLU A 52 3.50 -18.64 -22.40
CA GLU A 52 2.47 -19.35 -23.19
C GLU A 52 1.16 -18.54 -23.37
N LYS A 53 0.92 -17.54 -22.52
CA LYS A 53 -0.24 -16.66 -22.60
C LYS A 53 0.04 -15.30 -23.24
N GLN A 54 1.27 -15.05 -23.67
CA GLN A 54 1.67 -13.77 -24.24
C GLN A 54 1.42 -13.71 -25.75
N THR A 55 1.30 -12.49 -26.26
CA THR A 55 1.23 -12.25 -27.71
C THR A 55 2.61 -12.43 -28.35
N PRO A 56 2.68 -12.73 -29.66
CA PRO A 56 3.95 -12.81 -30.39
C PRO A 56 4.81 -11.55 -30.24
N GLU A 57 4.19 -10.37 -30.22
CA GLU A 57 4.87 -9.08 -30.01
C GLU A 57 5.66 -9.04 -28.69
N VAL A 58 5.08 -9.55 -27.60
CA VAL A 58 5.74 -9.61 -26.29
C VAL A 58 6.88 -10.64 -26.29
N ILE A 59 6.70 -11.77 -26.98
CA ILE A 59 7.73 -12.80 -27.13
C ILE A 59 8.92 -12.24 -27.92
N ASP A 60 8.66 -11.59 -29.06
CA ASP A 60 9.69 -10.94 -29.89
C ASP A 60 10.43 -9.84 -29.12
N PHE A 61 9.70 -9.05 -28.31
CA PHE A 61 10.30 -8.05 -27.44
C PHE A 61 11.32 -8.68 -26.47
N PHE A 62 10.97 -9.77 -25.79
CA PHE A 62 11.87 -10.43 -24.84
C PHE A 62 13.02 -11.17 -25.51
N ASN A 63 12.82 -11.68 -26.74
CA ASN A 63 13.91 -12.20 -27.58
C ASN A 63 14.93 -11.10 -27.92
N ALA A 64 14.45 -9.93 -28.32
CA ALA A 64 15.30 -8.78 -28.62
C ALA A 64 15.94 -8.16 -27.36
N HIS A 65 15.31 -8.33 -26.19
CA HIS A 65 15.71 -7.71 -24.94
C HIS A 65 15.84 -8.71 -23.77
N PRO A 66 16.90 -9.54 -23.74
CA PRO A 66 17.07 -10.59 -22.74
C PRO A 66 17.18 -10.11 -21.29
N GLU A 67 17.61 -8.87 -21.05
CA GLU A 67 17.67 -8.29 -19.70
C GLU A 67 16.27 -8.05 -19.12
N GLN A 68 15.31 -7.62 -19.95
CA GLN A 68 13.91 -7.46 -19.56
C GLN A 68 13.25 -8.82 -19.30
N ALA A 69 13.64 -9.86 -20.05
CA ALA A 69 13.21 -11.24 -19.75
C ALA A 69 13.74 -11.71 -18.38
N LYS A 70 14.99 -11.37 -18.02
CA LYS A 70 15.53 -11.62 -16.67
C LYS A 70 14.78 -10.85 -15.58
N GLN A 71 14.36 -9.62 -15.88
CA GLN A 71 13.55 -8.83 -14.94
C GLN A 71 12.20 -9.51 -14.69
N LEU A 72 11.55 -10.02 -15.74
CA LEU A 72 10.31 -10.77 -15.62
C LEU A 72 10.51 -12.07 -14.83
N LEU A 73 11.60 -12.81 -15.04
CA LEU A 73 11.94 -14.00 -14.27
C LEU A 73 12.08 -13.69 -12.77
N LYS A 74 12.75 -12.58 -12.41
CA LYS A 74 12.87 -12.14 -11.00
C LYS A 74 11.49 -11.87 -10.39
N ILE A 75 10.58 -11.23 -11.13
CA ILE A 75 9.19 -11.02 -10.68
C ILE A 75 8.52 -12.37 -10.42
N CYS A 76 8.61 -13.32 -11.37
CA CYS A 76 7.99 -14.64 -11.23
C CYS A 76 8.46 -15.43 -10.00
N VAL A 77 9.76 -15.32 -9.67
CA VAL A 77 10.35 -16.02 -8.52
C VAL A 77 9.98 -15.34 -7.20
N SER A 78 9.77 -14.02 -7.22
CA SER A 78 9.56 -13.23 -6.00
C SER A 78 8.18 -13.43 -5.37
N SER A 79 7.14 -13.64 -6.17
CA SER A 79 5.76 -13.65 -5.67
C SER A 79 4.83 -14.50 -6.54
N PRO A 80 4.28 -15.61 -6.02
CA PRO A 80 3.26 -16.40 -6.69
C PRO A 80 1.99 -15.60 -7.00
N TYR A 81 1.67 -14.61 -6.15
CA TYR A 81 0.53 -13.72 -6.36
C TYR A 81 0.66 -12.93 -7.67
N LEU A 82 1.84 -12.34 -7.92
CA LEU A 82 2.09 -11.57 -9.13
C LEU A 82 2.08 -12.44 -10.38
N VAL A 83 2.58 -13.67 -10.29
CA VAL A 83 2.48 -14.65 -11.39
C VAL A 83 1.01 -14.91 -11.72
N ASN A 84 0.18 -15.17 -10.73
CA ASN A 84 -1.25 -15.42 -10.95
C ASN A 84 -1.95 -14.20 -11.55
N LEU A 85 -1.58 -12.99 -11.12
CA LEU A 85 -2.10 -11.74 -11.70
C LEU A 85 -1.71 -11.62 -13.18
N LEU A 86 -0.43 -11.78 -13.52
CA LEU A 86 0.06 -11.70 -14.90
C LEU A 86 -0.51 -12.81 -15.82
N VAL A 87 -0.77 -14.00 -15.27
CA VAL A 87 -1.40 -15.12 -15.99
C VAL A 87 -2.90 -14.90 -16.20
N LYS A 88 -3.57 -14.18 -15.29
CA LYS A 88 -4.99 -13.82 -15.39
C LYS A 88 -5.18 -12.64 -16.35
N GLU A 89 -4.25 -11.69 -16.35
CA GLU A 89 -4.29 -10.46 -17.15
C GLU A 89 -2.98 -10.29 -17.95
N PRO A 90 -2.84 -11.00 -19.10
CA PRO A 90 -1.60 -10.98 -19.89
C PRO A 90 -1.20 -9.58 -20.40
N ASP A 91 -2.18 -8.70 -20.65
CA ASP A 91 -1.95 -7.32 -21.08
C ASP A 91 -1.10 -6.49 -20.10
N LEU A 92 -1.05 -6.92 -18.82
CA LEU A 92 -0.18 -6.29 -17.83
C LEU A 92 1.30 -6.42 -18.17
N VAL A 93 1.72 -7.47 -18.89
CA VAL A 93 3.11 -7.61 -19.36
C VAL A 93 3.42 -6.56 -20.42
N ASN A 94 2.50 -6.34 -21.36
CA ASN A 94 2.62 -5.29 -22.37
C ASN A 94 2.69 -3.91 -21.69
N TRP A 95 1.77 -3.62 -20.77
CA TRP A 95 1.80 -2.37 -20.01
C TRP A 95 3.10 -2.19 -19.21
N LEU A 96 3.58 -3.24 -18.54
CA LEU A 96 4.75 -3.16 -17.67
C LEU A 96 6.05 -2.95 -18.46
N PHE A 97 6.23 -3.66 -19.58
CA PHE A 97 7.48 -3.68 -20.35
C PHE A 97 7.43 -2.88 -21.64
N LEU A 98 6.46 -3.12 -22.52
CA LEU A 98 6.40 -2.45 -23.84
C LEU A 98 5.98 -0.98 -23.71
N LYS A 99 5.12 -0.65 -22.74
CA LYS A 99 4.80 0.76 -22.39
C LYS A 99 5.72 1.33 -21.32
N GLU A 100 6.77 0.59 -20.95
CA GLU A 100 7.80 1.00 -19.99
C GLU A 100 7.27 1.45 -18.62
N ALA A 101 6.08 0.99 -18.21
CA ALA A 101 5.51 1.40 -16.93
C ALA A 101 6.42 1.05 -15.75
N ILE A 102 7.21 -0.04 -15.85
CA ILE A 102 8.19 -0.42 -14.82
C ILE A 102 9.23 0.68 -14.55
N LEU A 103 9.56 1.52 -15.53
CA LEU A 103 10.55 2.59 -15.38
C LEU A 103 9.96 3.89 -14.85
N GLN A 104 8.65 4.07 -14.96
CA GLN A 104 7.97 5.30 -14.58
C GLN A 104 7.88 5.43 -13.05
N LYS A 105 8.26 6.61 -12.54
CA LYS A 105 7.96 7.07 -11.18
C LYS A 105 6.63 7.81 -11.21
N LYS A 106 5.75 7.55 -10.24
CA LYS A 106 4.42 8.20 -10.18
C LYS A 106 4.23 8.96 -8.87
N THR A 107 3.62 10.12 -8.96
CA THR A 107 3.13 10.89 -7.80
C THR A 107 1.67 10.56 -7.50
N LYS A 108 1.16 11.04 -6.37
CA LYS A 108 -0.27 10.96 -6.03
C LYS A 108 -1.18 11.49 -7.14
N ASP A 109 -0.82 12.62 -7.75
CA ASP A 109 -1.63 13.24 -8.79
C ASP A 109 -1.64 12.41 -10.08
N ASP A 110 -0.51 11.76 -10.42
CA ASP A 110 -0.44 10.82 -11.53
C ASP A 110 -1.34 9.60 -11.29
N PHE A 111 -1.25 9.01 -10.10
CA PHE A 111 -2.12 7.90 -9.72
C PHE A 111 -3.59 8.29 -9.75
N LEU A 112 -3.96 9.44 -9.19
CA LEU A 112 -5.34 9.90 -9.15
C LEU A 112 -5.89 10.17 -10.56
N LYS A 113 -5.08 10.76 -11.44
CA LYS A 113 -5.44 10.98 -12.84
C LYS A 113 -5.68 9.66 -13.57
N GLU A 114 -4.76 8.71 -13.46
CA GLU A 114 -4.93 7.39 -14.08
C GLU A 114 -6.11 6.62 -13.49
N LEU A 115 -6.27 6.66 -12.17
CA LEU A 115 -7.33 5.97 -11.44
C LEU A 115 -8.71 6.49 -11.85
N ARG A 116 -8.89 7.81 -12.03
CA ARG A 116 -10.14 8.39 -12.52
C ARG A 116 -10.49 7.95 -13.93
N CYS A 117 -9.51 7.70 -14.79
CA CYS A 117 -9.75 7.11 -16.12
C CYS A 117 -10.00 5.60 -16.06
N PHE A 118 -9.48 4.91 -15.04
CA PHE A 118 -9.58 3.46 -14.88
C PHE A 118 -10.88 3.02 -14.19
N ILE A 119 -11.43 3.85 -13.30
CA ILE A 119 -12.62 3.54 -12.52
C ILE A 119 -13.86 3.47 -13.40
N SER A 120 -14.59 2.35 -13.32
CA SER A 120 -15.98 2.27 -13.74
C SER A 120 -16.90 2.65 -12.57
N GLN A 121 -17.83 3.58 -12.79
CA GLN A 121 -18.84 3.94 -11.78
C GLN A 121 -19.83 2.81 -11.50
N GLU A 122 -20.06 1.90 -12.46
CA GLU A 122 -20.95 0.74 -12.27
C GLU A 122 -20.35 -0.28 -11.30
N ASN A 123 -19.02 -0.36 -11.21
CA ASN A 123 -18.33 -1.28 -10.33
C ASN A 123 -17.05 -0.65 -9.76
N PHE A 124 -17.25 0.38 -8.94
CA PHE A 124 -16.18 1.11 -8.28
C PHE A 124 -15.27 0.20 -7.43
N PRO A 125 -15.79 -0.68 -6.53
CA PRO A 125 -14.94 -1.50 -5.69
C PRO A 125 -14.04 -2.46 -6.49
N LYS A 126 -14.56 -3.03 -7.59
CA LYS A 126 -13.75 -3.87 -8.46
C LYS A 126 -12.65 -3.08 -9.16
N SER A 127 -13.00 -1.94 -9.77
CA SER A 127 -12.05 -1.12 -10.53
C SER A 127 -10.93 -0.58 -9.64
N LEU A 128 -11.26 -0.16 -8.41
CA LEU A 128 -10.28 0.33 -7.44
C LEU A 128 -9.25 -0.74 -7.06
N ARG A 129 -9.71 -1.97 -6.80
CA ARG A 129 -8.81 -3.09 -6.49
C ARG A 129 -7.95 -3.48 -7.70
N ASP A 130 -8.55 -3.57 -8.88
CA ASP A 130 -7.83 -3.98 -10.10
C ASP A 130 -6.74 -2.93 -10.41
N PHE A 131 -7.01 -1.63 -10.20
CA PHE A 131 -6.01 -0.58 -10.28
C PHE A 131 -4.88 -0.74 -9.25
N LYS A 132 -5.24 -0.98 -7.97
CA LYS A 132 -4.25 -1.22 -6.90
C LYS A 132 -3.39 -2.44 -7.19
N ALA A 133 -3.96 -3.53 -7.67
CA ALA A 133 -3.22 -4.75 -8.04
C ALA A 133 -2.23 -4.49 -9.17
N ARG A 134 -2.66 -3.75 -10.21
CA ARG A 134 -1.80 -3.31 -11.33
C ARG A 134 -0.63 -2.46 -10.86
N GLU A 135 -0.85 -1.47 -10.01
CA GLU A 135 0.23 -0.61 -9.51
C GLU A 135 1.12 -1.31 -8.47
N TYR A 136 0.57 -2.23 -7.67
CA TYR A 136 1.35 -3.11 -6.80
C TYR A 136 2.34 -3.96 -7.60
N LEU A 137 1.91 -4.53 -8.73
CA LEU A 137 2.78 -5.24 -9.66
C LEU A 137 3.95 -4.36 -10.12
N ARG A 138 3.68 -3.11 -10.53
CA ARG A 138 4.72 -2.17 -10.96
C ARG A 138 5.71 -1.85 -9.84
N LEU A 139 5.22 -1.47 -8.66
CA LEU A 139 6.05 -1.12 -7.51
C LEU A 139 6.90 -2.31 -7.04
N TRP A 140 6.32 -3.51 -7.01
CA TRP A 140 7.05 -4.73 -6.64
C TRP A 140 8.09 -5.10 -7.70
N ALA A 141 7.74 -4.97 -8.98
CA ALA A 141 8.67 -5.19 -10.08
C ALA A 141 9.86 -4.23 -10.00
N ARG A 142 9.64 -2.95 -9.66
CA ARG A 142 10.69 -1.96 -9.45
C ARG A 142 11.62 -2.33 -8.29
N ASP A 143 11.05 -2.77 -7.17
CA ASP A 143 11.81 -3.14 -5.96
C ASP A 143 12.70 -4.38 -6.19
N VAL A 144 12.10 -5.49 -6.65
CA VAL A 144 12.82 -6.75 -6.90
C VAL A 144 13.90 -6.61 -7.96
N ASN A 145 13.70 -5.72 -8.93
CA ASN A 145 14.69 -5.43 -9.96
C ASN A 145 15.68 -4.33 -9.57
N ARG A 146 15.54 -3.73 -8.37
CA ARG A 146 16.38 -2.64 -7.85
C ARG A 146 16.44 -1.44 -8.80
N LEU A 147 15.30 -1.11 -9.40
CA LEU A 147 15.17 -0.01 -10.37
C LEU A 147 14.98 1.36 -9.70
N CYS A 148 14.72 1.39 -8.40
CA CYS A 148 14.63 2.61 -7.60
C CYS A 148 15.14 2.36 -6.16
N PRO A 149 15.52 3.43 -5.44
CA PRO A 149 15.78 3.35 -4.00
C PRO A 149 14.54 2.90 -3.21
N LEU A 150 14.74 2.24 -2.07
CA LEU A 150 13.64 1.75 -1.23
C LEU A 150 12.72 2.89 -0.77
N GLU A 151 13.30 4.01 -0.35
CA GLU A 151 12.58 5.18 0.14
C GLU A 151 11.66 5.77 -0.93
N GLU A 152 12.10 5.75 -2.19
CA GLU A 152 11.28 6.15 -3.32
C GLU A 152 10.08 5.21 -3.49
N ASN A 153 10.31 3.90 -3.45
CA ASN A 153 9.24 2.93 -3.62
C ASN A 153 8.20 2.99 -2.48
N LEU A 154 8.63 3.19 -1.24
CA LEU A 154 7.74 3.37 -0.08
C LEU A 154 6.92 4.67 -0.18
N ALA A 155 7.52 5.74 -0.68
CA ALA A 155 6.82 7.01 -0.91
C ALA A 155 5.80 6.89 -2.05
N GLU A 156 6.14 6.24 -3.17
CA GLU A 156 5.19 5.98 -4.26
C GLU A 156 4.03 5.09 -3.80
N LEU A 157 4.28 4.09 -2.95
CA LEU A 157 3.22 3.25 -2.40
C LEU A 157 2.29 4.02 -1.46
N SER A 158 2.84 4.98 -0.72
CA SER A 158 2.05 5.91 0.10
C SER A 158 1.19 6.82 -0.78
N ASP A 159 1.74 7.33 -1.88
CA ASP A 159 1.00 8.12 -2.89
C ASP A 159 -0.14 7.33 -3.54
N LEU A 160 0.07 6.04 -3.83
CA LEU A 160 -0.99 5.14 -4.32
C LEU A 160 -2.12 5.00 -3.28
N ALA A 161 -1.78 4.79 -2.00
CA ALA A 161 -2.77 4.68 -0.94
C ALA A 161 -3.59 5.97 -0.78
N GLU A 162 -2.94 7.14 -0.86
CA GLU A 162 -3.62 8.43 -0.83
C GLU A 162 -4.54 8.64 -2.04
N ALA A 163 -4.11 8.26 -3.24
CA ALA A 163 -4.94 8.37 -4.45
C ALA A 163 -6.18 7.48 -4.35
N CYS A 164 -6.04 6.24 -3.87
CA CYS A 164 -7.17 5.33 -3.63
C CYS A 164 -8.12 5.89 -2.57
N LEU A 165 -7.60 6.42 -1.46
CA LEU A 165 -8.39 7.03 -0.40
C LEU A 165 -9.17 8.26 -0.90
N GLN A 166 -8.51 9.12 -1.70
CA GLN A 166 -9.15 10.28 -2.32
C GLN A 166 -10.27 9.87 -3.27
N ALA A 167 -10.06 8.83 -4.10
CA ALA A 167 -11.10 8.30 -4.97
C ALA A 167 -12.28 7.71 -4.17
N CYS A 168 -12.02 6.99 -3.06
CA CYS A 168 -13.09 6.51 -2.18
C CYS A 168 -13.89 7.65 -1.55
N TYR A 169 -13.21 8.72 -1.12
CA TYR A 169 -13.86 9.93 -0.60
C TYR A 169 -14.77 10.56 -1.67
N GLU A 170 -14.24 10.77 -2.89
CA GLU A 170 -15.01 11.32 -4.01
C GLU A 170 -16.22 10.46 -4.37
N HIS A 171 -16.06 9.14 -4.44
CA HIS A 171 -17.15 8.22 -4.74
C HIS A 171 -18.19 8.15 -3.62
N ALA A 172 -17.75 8.16 -2.35
CA ALA A 172 -18.66 8.16 -1.21
C ALA A 172 -19.55 9.41 -1.18
N LEU A 173 -19.04 10.58 -1.59
CA LEU A 173 -19.84 11.80 -1.75
C LEU A 173 -20.87 11.71 -2.87
N ILE A 174 -20.63 10.92 -3.91
CA ILE A 174 -21.58 10.72 -5.01
C ILE A 174 -22.75 9.82 -4.57
N ILE A 175 -22.48 8.76 -3.81
CA ILE A 175 -23.49 7.74 -3.48
C ILE A 175 -24.29 8.05 -2.21
N LEU A 176 -23.79 8.93 -1.34
CA LEU A 176 -24.50 9.31 -0.11
C LEU A 176 -25.44 10.49 -0.38
N PRO A 177 -26.68 10.46 0.15
CA PRO A 177 -27.68 11.49 -0.12
C PRO A 177 -27.49 12.72 0.80
N PHE A 178 -26.30 13.32 0.79
CA PHE A 178 -26.04 14.59 1.47
C PHE A 178 -24.91 15.37 0.81
N GLU A 179 -24.96 16.68 0.96
CA GLU A 179 -23.89 17.58 0.54
C GLU A 179 -23.17 18.14 1.77
N ILE A 180 -21.86 18.29 1.66
CA ILE A 180 -21.06 18.99 2.66
C ILE A 180 -21.30 20.50 2.45
N PRO A 181 -21.80 21.24 3.46
CA PRO A 181 -21.98 22.68 3.34
C PRO A 181 -20.66 23.38 2.96
N PRO A 182 -20.66 24.44 2.13
CA PRO A 182 -19.42 25.09 1.69
C PRO A 182 -18.50 25.56 2.83
N SER A 183 -19.10 25.95 3.95
CA SER A 183 -18.42 26.39 5.17
C SER A 183 -17.87 25.24 6.04
N THR A 184 -18.23 24.00 5.73
CA THR A 184 -17.80 22.80 6.44
C THR A 184 -16.77 22.05 5.62
N LYS A 185 -15.69 21.59 6.27
CA LYS A 185 -14.66 20.78 5.61
C LYS A 185 -14.66 19.38 6.17
N PHE A 186 -14.38 18.39 5.33
CA PHE A 186 -14.07 17.03 5.75
C PHE A 186 -12.68 16.67 5.22
N PHE A 187 -11.85 16.09 6.08
CA PHE A 187 -10.52 15.67 5.72
C PHE A 187 -10.11 14.43 6.51
N ILE A 188 -9.13 13.72 5.97
CA ILE A 188 -8.64 12.47 6.53
C ILE A 188 -7.17 12.66 6.85
N LEU A 189 -6.79 12.36 8.09
CA LEU A 189 -5.39 12.35 8.51
C LEU A 189 -4.86 10.91 8.43
N GLY A 190 -3.74 10.74 7.75
CA GLY A 190 -2.95 9.52 7.78
C GLY A 190 -1.91 9.62 8.88
N LEU A 191 -1.75 8.55 9.66
CA LEU A 191 -0.78 8.44 10.73
C LEU A 191 0.28 7.38 10.40
N GLY A 192 1.20 7.15 11.34
CA GLY A 192 2.12 6.02 11.28
C GLY A 192 2.96 6.03 9.99
N LYS A 193 2.94 4.91 9.27
CA LYS A 193 3.71 4.76 8.02
C LYS A 193 3.10 5.54 6.86
N LEU A 194 1.78 5.60 6.74
CA LEU A 194 1.12 6.37 5.68
C LEU A 194 1.41 7.87 5.83
N GLY A 195 1.26 8.39 7.04
CA GLY A 195 1.53 9.79 7.34
C GLY A 195 3.00 10.17 7.11
N ALA A 196 3.93 9.28 7.48
CA ALA A 196 5.37 9.43 7.23
C ALA A 196 5.82 9.16 5.79
N ARG A 197 4.92 8.72 4.89
CA ARG A 197 5.25 8.30 3.51
C ARG A 197 6.23 7.11 3.43
N GLU A 198 6.11 6.19 4.37
CA GLU A 198 6.94 4.98 4.54
C GLU A 198 6.09 3.69 4.46
N LEU A 199 4.97 3.72 3.73
CA LEU A 199 4.06 2.59 3.62
C LEU A 199 4.74 1.40 2.92
N ASN A 200 4.53 0.19 3.43
CA ASN A 200 4.98 -1.06 2.80
C ASN A 200 3.79 -1.89 2.29
N PHE A 201 4.03 -2.88 1.42
CA PHE A 201 2.98 -3.62 0.69
C PHE A 201 1.88 -4.23 1.56
N TYR A 202 2.17 -4.55 2.82
CA TYR A 202 1.26 -5.23 3.76
C TYR A 202 0.97 -4.39 5.00
N SER A 203 1.22 -3.07 4.95
CA SER A 203 0.89 -2.19 6.07
C SER A 203 -0.59 -1.85 6.05
N ASP A 204 -1.19 -1.89 7.25
CA ASP A 204 -2.45 -1.22 7.51
C ASP A 204 -2.24 0.31 7.31
N ILE A 205 -3.30 1.01 6.92
CA ILE A 205 -3.33 2.47 6.89
C ILE A 205 -4.04 2.99 8.14
N ASP A 206 -3.28 3.71 8.96
CA ASP A 206 -3.79 4.35 10.18
C ASP A 206 -4.48 5.68 9.83
N LEU A 207 -5.79 5.79 10.07
CA LEU A 207 -6.57 6.97 9.69
C LEU A 207 -7.31 7.64 10.87
N ILE A 208 -7.49 8.95 10.78
CA ILE A 208 -8.47 9.72 11.57
C ILE A 208 -9.36 10.48 10.60
N TYR A 209 -10.67 10.29 10.70
CA TYR A 209 -11.65 11.09 9.97
C TYR A 209 -12.02 12.32 10.78
N VAL A 210 -11.94 13.49 10.15
CA VAL A 210 -12.19 14.77 10.81
C VAL A 210 -13.10 15.63 9.95
N TYR A 211 -14.02 16.33 10.60
CA TYR A 211 -14.72 17.44 9.98
C TYR A 211 -14.47 18.74 10.75
N ASP A 212 -14.50 19.85 10.04
CA ASP A 212 -14.37 21.17 10.59
C ASP A 212 -15.59 22.01 10.27
N VAL A 213 -16.17 22.64 11.29
CA VAL A 213 -17.40 23.43 11.18
C VAL A 213 -17.20 24.76 11.89
N PRO A 214 -17.71 25.87 11.33
CA PRO A 214 -17.59 27.18 11.98
C PRO A 214 -18.51 27.32 13.20
N PHE A 215 -19.61 26.55 13.23
CA PHE A 215 -20.63 26.58 14.26
C PHE A 215 -21.12 25.17 14.55
N GLN A 216 -21.88 25.01 15.65
CA GLN A 216 -22.50 23.74 15.98
C GLN A 216 -23.44 23.28 14.86
N ILE A 217 -23.21 22.08 14.35
CA ILE A 217 -24.00 21.52 13.25
C ILE A 217 -25.21 20.72 13.74
N PRO A 218 -26.26 20.58 12.92
CA PRO A 218 -27.34 19.65 13.21
C PRO A 218 -26.82 18.22 13.40
N LEU A 219 -27.42 17.48 14.33
CA LEU A 219 -27.07 16.07 14.59
C LEU A 219 -27.14 15.20 13.33
N GLU A 220 -28.05 15.54 12.40
CA GLU A 220 -28.19 14.86 11.11
C GLU A 220 -26.94 14.98 10.24
N LEU A 221 -26.32 16.17 10.18
CA LEU A 221 -25.10 16.37 9.41
C LEU A 221 -23.92 15.61 10.01
N HIS A 222 -23.82 15.56 11.34
CA HIS A 222 -22.83 14.74 12.02
C HIS A 222 -23.01 13.24 11.71
N ARG A 223 -24.26 12.74 11.73
CA ARG A 223 -24.58 11.36 11.31
C ARG A 223 -24.22 11.09 9.85
N SER A 224 -24.36 12.08 8.97
CA SER A 224 -23.92 11.97 7.57
C SER A 224 -22.39 11.84 7.45
N PHE A 225 -21.62 12.55 8.28
CA PHE A 225 -20.16 12.36 8.33
C PHE A 225 -19.75 10.99 8.88
N ILE A 226 -20.49 10.44 9.85
CA ILE A 226 -20.27 9.06 10.31
C ILE A 226 -20.46 8.10 9.13
N LYS A 227 -21.59 8.20 8.41
CA LYS A 227 -21.86 7.37 7.23
C LYS A 227 -20.81 7.54 6.14
N LEU A 228 -20.30 8.75 5.93
CA LEU A 228 -19.22 9.02 4.98
C LEU A 228 -17.94 8.27 5.37
N ALA A 229 -17.49 8.39 6.61
CA ALA A 229 -16.30 7.71 7.11
C ALA A 229 -16.45 6.17 7.07
N GLU A 230 -17.62 5.64 7.45
CA GLU A 230 -17.94 4.21 7.35
C GLU A 230 -17.93 3.72 5.89
N THR A 231 -18.50 4.50 4.97
CA THR A 231 -18.54 4.18 3.54
C THR A 231 -17.15 4.14 2.94
N ILE A 232 -16.30 5.13 3.24
CA ILE A 232 -14.90 5.16 2.77
C ILE A 232 -14.13 3.95 3.30
N THR A 233 -14.27 3.65 4.59
CA THR A 233 -13.63 2.49 5.22
C THR A 233 -14.10 1.20 4.56
N LYS A 234 -15.41 1.05 4.33
CA LYS A 234 -15.99 -0.13 3.68
C LYS A 234 -15.50 -0.30 2.25
N LEU A 235 -15.38 0.77 1.47
CA LEU A 235 -14.88 0.71 0.09
C LEU A 235 -13.42 0.24 0.02
N LEU A 236 -12.59 0.68 0.96
CA LEU A 236 -11.18 0.25 1.04
C LEU A 236 -11.02 -1.21 1.47
N GLN A 237 -11.92 -1.67 2.34
CA GLN A 237 -11.90 -3.01 2.94
C GLN A 237 -12.86 -4.01 2.26
N ASP A 238 -13.39 -3.68 1.08
CA ASP A 238 -14.33 -4.54 0.38
C ASP A 238 -13.64 -5.82 -0.14
N LEU A 239 -14.09 -6.97 0.35
CA LEU A 239 -13.57 -8.29 0.01
C LEU A 239 -14.35 -8.97 -1.13
N SER A 240 -15.37 -8.32 -1.71
CA SER A 240 -16.30 -8.92 -2.68
C SER A 240 -15.63 -9.51 -3.92
N TYR A 241 -14.38 -9.13 -4.22
CA TYR A 241 -13.63 -9.77 -5.29
C TYR A 241 -12.19 -10.16 -4.92
N GLY A 242 -12.03 -10.72 -3.72
CA GLY A 242 -10.86 -11.49 -3.32
C GLY A 242 -10.07 -10.84 -2.19
N GLU A 243 -9.43 -9.71 -2.47
CA GLU A 243 -8.59 -8.98 -1.51
C GLU A 243 -9.08 -7.55 -1.35
N GLU A 244 -8.87 -7.00 -0.15
CA GLU A 244 -9.11 -5.59 0.15
C GLU A 244 -8.05 -4.70 -0.55
N VAL A 245 -8.42 -3.44 -0.75
CA VAL A 245 -7.49 -2.44 -1.32
C VAL A 245 -6.43 -2.10 -0.28
N PHE A 246 -6.88 -1.69 0.91
CA PHE A 246 -6.05 -1.45 2.10
C PHE A 246 -6.82 -1.79 3.36
N LYS A 247 -6.15 -2.45 4.31
CA LYS A 247 -6.65 -2.60 5.67
C LYS A 247 -6.59 -1.27 6.40
N VAL A 248 -7.70 -0.87 7.01
CA VAL A 248 -7.79 0.42 7.72
C VAL A 248 -7.73 0.19 9.23
N ASP A 249 -6.83 0.91 9.92
CA ASP A 249 -6.79 0.98 11.38
C ASP A 249 -7.24 2.38 11.85
N LEU A 250 -8.24 2.41 12.72
CA LEU A 250 -8.84 3.63 13.28
C LEU A 250 -8.56 3.79 14.78
N ASN A 251 -7.74 2.92 15.37
CA ASN A 251 -7.52 2.84 16.82
C ASN A 251 -6.74 4.02 17.38
N LEU A 252 -6.06 4.78 16.53
CA LEU A 252 -5.27 5.95 16.91
C LEU A 252 -6.07 7.26 16.94
N ARG A 253 -7.37 7.23 16.62
CA ARG A 253 -8.25 8.40 16.77
C ARG A 253 -8.41 8.79 18.25
N PRO A 254 -8.67 10.07 18.58
CA PRO A 254 -8.88 10.54 19.95
C PRO A 254 -9.94 9.72 20.68
N GLY A 255 -9.61 9.15 21.84
CA GLY A 255 -10.49 8.24 22.58
C GLY A 255 -10.52 6.79 22.07
N GLY A 256 -9.77 6.47 21.01
CA GLY A 256 -9.58 5.12 20.49
C GLY A 256 -10.88 4.47 20.05
N LYS A 257 -11.01 3.15 20.27
CA LYS A 257 -12.16 2.34 19.83
C LYS A 257 -13.51 2.80 20.40
N GLU A 258 -13.50 3.39 21.58
CA GLU A 258 -14.71 3.83 22.29
C GLU A 258 -15.24 5.18 21.78
N SER A 259 -14.47 5.88 20.94
CA SER A 259 -14.89 7.14 20.33
C SER A 259 -15.61 6.92 19.01
N GLU A 260 -16.35 7.94 18.57
CA GLU A 260 -16.94 7.95 17.23
C GLU A 260 -15.87 7.86 16.13
N ILE A 261 -16.25 7.26 15.00
CA ILE A 261 -15.36 7.07 13.85
C ILE A 261 -14.86 8.39 13.25
N VAL A 262 -15.66 9.45 13.37
CA VAL A 262 -15.38 10.80 12.89
C VAL A 262 -15.63 11.79 14.02
N GLN A 263 -14.76 12.80 14.14
CA GLN A 263 -14.86 13.82 15.18
C GLN A 263 -14.71 15.22 14.58
N SER A 264 -15.25 16.24 15.27
CA SER A 264 -15.00 17.63 14.89
C SER A 264 -13.60 18.05 15.32
N THR A 265 -13.00 19.00 14.60
CA THR A 265 -11.76 19.69 15.01
C THR A 265 -11.81 20.15 16.46
N THR A 266 -12.91 20.80 16.87
CA THR A 266 -13.11 21.27 18.26
C THR A 266 -13.14 20.13 19.28
N ALA A 267 -13.80 19.01 18.98
CA ALA A 267 -13.86 17.87 19.90
C ALA A 267 -12.47 17.25 20.11
N ILE A 268 -11.69 17.16 19.04
CA ILE A 268 -10.33 16.65 19.07
C ILE A 268 -9.42 17.59 19.89
N GLU A 269 -9.53 18.90 19.69
CA GLU A 269 -8.77 19.90 20.45
C GLU A 269 -9.05 19.79 21.96
N ILE A 270 -10.34 19.78 22.35
CA ILE A 270 -10.76 19.61 23.76
C ILE A 270 -10.22 18.29 24.34
N PHE A 271 -10.28 17.21 23.56
CA PHE A 271 -9.78 15.91 23.99
C PHE A 271 -8.27 15.97 24.28
N TYR A 272 -7.47 16.54 23.39
CA TYR A 272 -6.02 16.61 23.57
C TYR A 272 -5.59 17.57 24.68
N GLU A 273 -6.33 18.67 24.88
CA GLU A 273 -6.12 19.58 26.01
C GLU A 273 -6.39 18.90 27.35
N THR A 274 -7.42 18.05 27.42
CA THR A 274 -7.90 17.47 28.69
C THR A 274 -7.23 16.14 29.01
N PHE A 275 -7.11 15.25 28.02
CA PHE A 275 -6.74 13.84 28.21
C PHE A 275 -5.46 13.44 27.46
N GLY A 276 -4.85 14.37 26.72
CA GLY A 276 -3.87 14.02 25.70
C GLY A 276 -2.57 13.43 26.24
N ARG A 277 -2.22 12.23 25.74
CA ARG A 277 -1.11 11.40 26.25
C ARG A 277 0.14 11.46 25.36
N ALA A 278 1.31 11.09 25.90
CA ALA A 278 2.55 11.01 25.13
C ALA A 278 2.46 10.04 23.94
N SER A 279 1.69 8.96 24.05
CA SER A 279 1.44 8.04 22.94
C SER A 279 0.70 8.69 21.78
N GLU A 280 -0.22 9.62 22.07
CA GLU A 280 -0.97 10.35 21.05
C GLU A 280 -0.10 11.40 20.37
N ARG A 281 0.76 12.09 21.14
CA ARG A 281 1.79 12.96 20.57
C ARG A 281 2.69 12.19 19.62
N LEU A 282 3.17 11.01 20.03
CA LEU A 282 4.01 10.15 19.20
C LEU A 282 3.32 9.75 17.89
N ALA A 283 2.02 9.45 17.93
CA ALA A 283 1.24 9.16 16.73
C ALA A 283 1.12 10.39 15.81
N LEU A 284 0.85 11.56 16.39
CA LEU A 284 0.67 12.82 15.64
C LEU A 284 1.96 13.38 15.05
N LEU A 285 3.15 13.00 15.54
CA LEU A 285 4.44 13.40 14.94
C LEU A 285 4.55 13.04 13.45
N ARG A 286 3.85 11.97 13.04
CA ARG A 286 3.82 11.49 11.66
C ARG A 286 2.51 11.83 10.96
N ALA A 287 1.61 12.60 11.57
CA ALA A 287 0.30 12.89 10.99
C ALA A 287 0.42 13.78 9.75
N ARG A 288 -0.36 13.49 8.72
CA ARG A 288 -0.50 14.33 7.53
C ARG A 288 -1.90 14.19 6.93
N PRO A 289 -2.52 15.26 6.40
CA PRO A 289 -3.72 15.11 5.60
C PRO A 289 -3.44 14.31 4.32
N VAL A 290 -4.26 13.30 4.08
CA VAL A 290 -4.09 12.32 2.99
C VAL A 290 -5.24 12.36 1.98
N ALA A 291 -6.43 12.82 2.37
CA ALA A 291 -7.58 12.95 1.48
C ALA A 291 -8.60 13.98 2.03
N GLY A 292 -9.52 14.42 1.17
CA GLY A 292 -10.49 15.47 1.48
C GLY A 292 -9.89 16.88 1.37
N ASP A 293 -10.28 17.79 2.25
CA ASP A 293 -9.73 19.16 2.27
C ASP A 293 -8.33 19.19 2.90
N ILE A 294 -7.30 19.00 2.06
CA ILE A 294 -5.89 18.94 2.48
C ILE A 294 -5.47 20.24 3.19
N LYS A 295 -5.83 21.40 2.64
CA LYS A 295 -5.45 22.70 3.20
C LYS A 295 -6.01 22.89 4.60
N ARG A 296 -7.26 22.48 4.84
CA ARG A 296 -7.85 22.56 6.18
C ARG A 296 -7.20 21.57 7.15
N GLY A 297 -6.89 20.37 6.68
CA GLY A 297 -6.16 19.38 7.49
C GLY A 297 -4.77 19.86 7.91
N GLU A 298 -4.03 20.53 7.03
CA GLU A 298 -2.74 21.15 7.38
C GLU A 298 -2.92 22.26 8.42
N ALA A 299 -3.90 23.14 8.23
CA ALA A 299 -4.21 24.20 9.18
C ALA A 299 -4.60 23.65 10.57
N PHE A 300 -5.30 22.52 10.61
CA PHE A 300 -5.66 21.84 11.85
C PHE A 300 -4.44 21.18 12.53
N LEU A 301 -3.57 20.48 11.79
CA LEU A 301 -2.33 19.96 12.39
C LEU A 301 -1.44 21.08 12.93
N ASN A 302 -1.42 22.23 12.25
CA ASN A 302 -0.72 23.42 12.74
C ASN A 302 -1.31 23.94 14.06
N SER A 303 -2.64 23.94 14.23
CA SER A 303 -3.26 24.32 15.52
C SER A 303 -2.90 23.36 16.65
N LEU A 304 -2.67 22.08 16.35
CA LEU A 304 -2.21 21.06 17.32
C LEU A 304 -0.71 21.13 17.65
N THR A 305 0.07 22.01 17.00
CA THR A 305 1.52 22.15 17.24
C THR A 305 1.88 22.30 18.73
N PRO A 306 1.19 23.12 19.56
CA PRO A 306 1.51 23.25 20.98
C PRO A 306 1.31 21.94 21.78
N PHE A 307 0.37 21.10 21.35
CA PHE A 307 0.12 19.79 21.95
C PHE A 307 1.20 18.78 21.56
N ILE A 308 1.54 18.73 20.27
CA ILE A 308 2.51 17.79 19.68
C ILE A 308 3.93 18.12 20.15
N TYR A 309 4.33 19.38 20.00
CA TYR A 309 5.66 19.91 20.29
C TYR A 309 5.61 20.82 21.51
N ARG A 310 5.58 20.21 22.70
CA ARG A 310 5.59 20.94 23.96
C ARG A 310 6.81 21.86 24.05
N ARG A 311 6.57 23.14 24.38
CA ARG A 311 7.64 24.14 24.57
C ARG A 311 8.54 23.81 25.77
N TYR A 312 7.97 23.19 26.80
CA TYR A 312 8.69 22.79 28.01
C TYR A 312 8.45 21.31 28.27
N LEU A 313 9.54 20.59 28.58
CA LEU A 313 9.51 19.20 28.98
C LEU A 313 9.95 19.11 30.43
N ASP A 314 8.99 18.82 31.31
CA ASP A 314 9.22 18.62 32.74
C ASP A 314 9.59 17.17 33.05
N TYR A 315 9.94 16.89 34.31
CA TYR A 315 10.28 15.53 34.73
C TYR A 315 9.14 14.53 34.49
N SER A 316 7.88 14.96 34.63
CA SER A 316 6.72 14.10 34.39
C SER A 316 6.62 13.68 32.92
N GLY A 317 6.83 14.62 31.98
CA GLY A 317 6.84 14.33 30.55
C GLY A 317 7.97 13.38 30.13
N ILE A 318 9.17 13.54 30.70
CA ILE A 318 10.28 12.62 30.44
C ILE A 318 9.95 11.20 30.92
N GLU A 319 9.35 11.08 32.10
CA GLU A 319 9.00 9.76 32.65
C GLU A 319 7.87 9.11 31.84
N GLU A 320 6.89 9.87 31.35
CA GLU A 320 5.84 9.38 30.45
C GLU A 320 6.44 8.76 29.17
N ILE A 321 7.44 9.43 28.56
CA ILE A 321 8.15 8.92 27.38
C ILE A 321 8.93 7.65 27.71
N ARG A 322 9.60 7.58 28.87
CA ARG A 322 10.33 6.37 29.30
C ARG A 322 9.40 5.19 29.52
N LEU A 323 8.27 5.39 30.18
CA LEU A 323 7.26 4.36 30.41
C LEU A 323 6.67 3.87 29.08
N LEU A 324 6.40 4.79 28.15
CA LEU A 324 5.96 4.45 26.80
C LEU A 324 7.00 3.58 26.08
N LYS A 325 8.28 3.97 26.11
CA LYS A 325 9.36 3.17 25.49
C LYS A 325 9.48 1.78 26.12
N LYS A 326 9.44 1.68 27.44
CA LYS A 326 9.46 0.39 28.16
C LYS A 326 8.28 -0.50 27.75
N ALA A 327 7.08 0.06 27.65
CA ALA A 327 5.90 -0.69 27.23
C ALA A 327 6.02 -1.22 25.79
N LEU A 328 6.58 -0.42 24.87
CA LEU A 328 6.88 -0.85 23.51
C LEU A 328 7.92 -1.98 23.50
N ASP A 329 8.99 -1.84 24.29
CA ASP A 329 10.07 -2.84 24.37
C ASP A 329 9.60 -4.17 24.95
N LEU A 330 8.72 -4.15 25.95
CA LEU A 330 8.11 -5.34 26.53
C LEU A 330 7.25 -6.09 25.51
N LYS A 331 6.43 -5.38 24.72
CA LYS A 331 5.68 -5.97 23.59
C LYS A 331 6.61 -6.57 22.54
N SER A 332 7.83 -6.05 22.45
CA SER A 332 8.84 -6.48 21.51
C SER A 332 9.58 -7.75 21.98
N SER A 333 9.85 -7.85 23.28
CA SER A 333 10.60 -8.95 23.91
C SER A 333 9.88 -10.30 23.94
N SER A 334 8.56 -10.31 23.74
CA SER A 334 7.74 -11.53 23.65
C SER A 334 7.74 -12.17 22.26
N GLN A 335 8.38 -11.53 21.28
CA GLN A 335 8.46 -12.00 19.90
C GLN A 335 9.87 -12.55 19.58
N GLU A 336 9.94 -13.45 18.61
CA GLU A 336 11.16 -14.19 18.24
C GLU A 336 12.38 -13.28 18.04
N ARG A 337 13.58 -13.82 18.33
CA ARG A 337 14.90 -13.15 18.25
C ARG A 337 15.20 -12.43 16.92
N PHE A 338 14.40 -12.63 15.87
CA PHE A 338 14.60 -12.07 14.52
C PHE A 338 13.40 -11.24 14.01
N ASN A 339 12.54 -10.70 14.88
CA ASN A 339 11.54 -9.75 14.42
C ASN A 339 12.20 -8.44 13.98
N ILE A 340 12.06 -8.04 12.71
CA ILE A 340 12.67 -6.82 12.16
C ILE A 340 12.10 -5.55 12.78
N LYS A 341 10.81 -5.53 13.16
CA LYS A 341 10.11 -4.34 13.70
C LYS A 341 10.13 -4.28 15.24
N LEU A 342 10.08 -5.45 15.87
CA LEU A 342 9.90 -5.60 17.31
C LEU A 342 11.11 -6.30 17.96
N GLY A 343 12.17 -6.57 17.23
CA GLY A 343 13.42 -7.08 17.79
C GLY A 343 14.28 -5.94 18.33
N LYS A 344 15.27 -6.28 19.16
CA LYS A 344 16.27 -5.31 19.61
C LYS A 344 17.05 -4.73 18.41
N GLY A 345 16.99 -3.41 18.24
CA GLY A 345 17.66 -2.70 17.14
C GLY A 345 16.81 -2.53 15.87
N GLY A 346 15.55 -2.97 15.91
CA GLY A 346 14.54 -2.72 14.88
C GLY A 346 13.69 -1.48 15.11
#